data_AF-A0A0S3PN55-F1
#
_entry.id   AF-A0A0S3PN55-F1
#
_cell.length_a   1.000
_cell.length_b   1.000
_cell.length_c   1.000
_cell.angle_alpha   90.00
_cell.angle_beta   90.00
_cell.angle_gamma   90.00
#
_symmetry.space_group_name_H-M   'P 1'
#
loop_
_entity.id
_entity.type
_entity.pdbx_description
1 polymer ?
#
loop_
_entity_poly.entity_id
_entity_poly.type
_entity_poly.pdbx_seq_one_letter_code
_entity_poly.pdbx_strand_id
1 'polypeptide(L)' 'MKVKEECFHVLSKKAALAEKNMDLVSAFELWKQASLLCKNAENIEWCINRATFCEAFLGRNPNKK' A
#
# COMPACT_ATOMS: atom_id res chain seq x y z
N MET A 1 26.54 -5.98 -2.59
CA MET A 1 25.08 -5.96 -2.85
C MET A 1 24.49 -4.75 -2.14
N LYS A 2 24.13 -3.68 -2.86
CA LYS A 2 23.46 -2.53 -2.23
C LYS A 2 22.00 -2.89 -2.05
N VAL A 3 21.62 -3.28 -0.83
CA VAL A 3 20.22 -3.30 -0.41
C VAL A 3 19.76 -1.84 -0.55
N LYS A 4 19.06 -1.53 -1.65
CA LYS A 4 18.43 -0.21 -1.80
C LYS A 4 17.40 -0.17 -0.69
N GLU A 5 17.65 0.63 0.34
CA GLU A 5 16.61 1.05 1.27
C GLU A 5 15.41 1.48 0.42
N GLU A 6 14.35 0.68 0.42
CA GLU A 6 13.11 1.07 -0.24
C GLU A 6 12.49 2.17 0.60
N CYS A 7 12.94 3.41 0.40
CA CYS A 7 12.39 4.55 1.11
C CYS A 7 10.88 4.63 0.87
N PHE A 8 10.15 5.15 1.86
CA PHE A 8 8.71 5.44 1.81
C PHE A 8 8.22 5.94 0.44
N HIS A 9 8.98 6.83 -0.21
CA HIS A 9 8.62 7.41 -1.50
C HIS A 9 8.60 6.41 -2.67
N VAL A 10 9.47 5.38 -2.65
CA VAL A 10 9.49 4.31 -3.65
C VAL A 10 8.30 3.38 -3.45
N LEU A 11 8.06 2.96 -2.21
CA LEU A 11 6.95 2.06 -1.89
C LEU A 11 5.59 2.71 -2.16
N SER A 12 5.39 3.97 -1.77
CA SER A 12 4.15 4.71 -2.05
C SER A 12 3.87 4.87 -3.55
N LYS A 13 4.90 5.12 -4.37
CA LYS A 13 4.76 5.16 -5.84
C LYS A 13 4.38 3.79 -6.41
N LYS A 14 5.00 2.71 -5.93
CA LYS A 14 4.65 1.34 -6.34
C LYS A 14 3.22 0.99 -5.91
N ALA A 15 2.82 1.36 -4.69
CA ALA A 15 1.48 1.11 -4.16
C ALA A 15 0.42 1.81 -5.02
N ALA A 16 0.62 3.10 -5.32
CA ALA A 16 -0.28 3.85 -6.19
C ALA A 16 -0.37 3.27 -7.62
N LEU A 17 0.74 2.74 -8.16
CA LEU A 17 0.73 2.05 -9.45
C LEU A 17 -0.08 0.74 -9.38
N ALA A 18 0.06 -0.03 -8.30
CA ALA A 18 -0.72 -1.24 -8.07
C ALA A 18 -2.22 -0.94 -7.94
N GLU A 19 -2.59 0.13 -7.21
CA GLU A 19 -3.98 0.61 -7.14
C GLU A 19 -4.54 0.94 -8.54
N LYS A 20 -3.76 1.66 -9.36
CA LYS A 20 -4.16 2.00 -10.74
C LYS A 20 -4.40 0.76 -11.60
N ASN A 21 -3.62 -0.30 -11.38
CA ASN A 21 -3.74 -1.56 -12.09
C ASN A 21 -4.79 -2.51 -11.49
N MET A 22 -5.55 -2.07 -10.49
CA MET A 22 -6.51 -2.88 -9.73
C MET A 22 -5.87 -4.09 -9.00
N ASP A 23 -4.55 -4.09 -8.85
CA ASP A 23 -3.84 -5.06 -8.03
C ASP A 23 -3.87 -4.62 -6.56
N LEU A 24 -5.06 -4.73 -5.98
CA LEU A 24 -5.34 -4.25 -4.64
C LEU A 24 -4.63 -5.07 -3.55
N VAL A 25 -4.26 -6.32 -3.84
CA VAL A 25 -3.50 -7.17 -2.93
C VAL A 25 -2.07 -6.63 -2.81
N SER A 26 -1.40 -6.41 -3.93
CA SER A 26 -0.06 -5.81 -3.92
C SER A 26 -0.10 -4.38 -3.38
N ALA A 27 -1.12 -3.59 -3.73
CA ALA A 27 -1.29 -2.24 -3.21
C ALA A 27 -1.42 -2.21 -1.68
N PHE A 28 -2.22 -3.10 -1.10
CA PHE A 28 -2.37 -3.26 0.36
C PHE A 28 -1.02 -3.49 1.03
N GLU A 29 -0.27 -4.48 0.53
CA GLU A 29 1.00 -4.86 1.15
C GLU A 29 2.06 -3.75 1.03
N LEU A 30 2.11 -3.08 -0.11
CA LEU A 30 3.01 -1.94 -0.34
C LEU A 30 2.66 -0.73 0.53
N TRP A 31 1.37 -0.42 0.73
CA TRP A 31 0.95 0.63 1.64
C TRP A 31 1.29 0.32 3.10
N LYS A 32 1.11 -0.94 3.51
CA LYS A 32 1.51 -1.41 4.84
C LYS A 32 3.03 -1.33 5.05
N GLN A 33 3.83 -1.70 4.06
CA GLN A 33 5.29 -1.56 4.16
C GLN A 33 5.72 -0.09 4.17
N ALA A 34 5.06 0.76 3.38
CA ALA A 34 5.33 2.19 3.37
C ALA A 34 5.07 2.85 4.74
N SER A 35 4.00 2.46 5.44
CA SER A 35 3.70 3.00 6.77
C SER A 35 4.78 2.66 7.81
N LEU A 36 5.38 1.47 7.72
CA LEU A 36 6.46 1.04 8.63
C LEU A 36 7.78 1.79 8.42
N LEU A 37 8.00 2.35 7.22
CA LEU A 37 9.22 3.07 6.87
C LEU A 37 9.10 4.59 6.98
N CYS A 38 7.90 5.11 7.29
CA CYS A 38 7.68 6.53 7.46
C CYS A 38 7.85 6.94 8.94
N LYS A 39 8.40 8.13 9.18
CA LYS A 39 8.51 8.74 10.51
C LYS A 39 7.49 9.86 10.75
N ASN A 40 6.80 10.31 9.70
CA ASN A 40 5.78 11.35 9.79
C ASN A 40 4.41 10.68 10.03
N ALA A 41 3.74 11.07 11.12
CA ALA A 41 2.46 10.51 11.54
C ALA A 41 1.35 10.66 10.48
N GLU A 42 1.29 11.79 9.77
CA GLU A 42 0.28 12.03 8.72
C GLU A 42 0.47 11.06 7.54
N ASN A 43 1.73 10.81 7.16
CA ASN A 43 2.04 9.86 6.09
C ASN A 43 1.77 8.40 6.51
N ILE A 44 2.00 8.07 7.79
CA ILE A 44 1.65 6.76 8.35
C ILE A 44 0.14 6.56 8.28
N GLU A 45 -0.64 7.55 8.74
CA GLU A 45 -2.11 7.51 8.71
C GLU A 45 -2.63 7.38 7.28
N TRP A 46 -2.08 8.16 6.35
CA TRP A 46 -2.43 8.06 4.93
C TRP A 46 -2.21 6.66 4.36
N CYS A 47 -1.06 6.04 4.65
CA CYS A 47 -0.76 4.69 4.21
C CYS A 47 -1.68 3.64 4.83
N ILE A 48 -1.99 3.75 6.13
CA ILE A 48 -2.92 2.82 6.80
C ILE A 48 -4.32 2.94 6.19
N ASN A 49 -4.83 4.16 6.02
CA ASN A 49 -6.15 4.40 5.42
C ASN A 49 -6.24 3.81 4.01
N ARG A 50 -5.19 3.94 3.19
CA ARG A 50 -5.15 3.34 1.86
C ARG A 50 -5.04 1.81 1.88
N ALA A 51 -4.26 1.24 2.80
CA ALA A 51 -4.24 -0.21 2.99
C ALA A 51 -5.64 -0.73 3.33
N THR A 52 -6.31 -0.13 4.32
CA THR A 52 -7.67 -0.51 4.72
C THR A 52 -8.67 -0.35 3.57
N PHE A 53 -8.53 0.67 2.73
CA PHE A 53 -9.35 0.82 1.52
C PHE A 53 -9.17 -0.36 0.56
N CYS A 54 -7.93 -0.73 0.24
CA CYS A 54 -7.63 -1.86 -0.64
C CYS A 54 -8.20 -3.18 -0.08
N GLU A 55 -8.04 -3.42 1.22
CA GLU A 55 -8.56 -4.60 1.90
C GLU A 55 -10.10 -4.64 1.90
N ALA A 56 -10.77 -3.53 2.22
CA ALA A 56 -12.23 -3.44 2.22
C ALA A 56 -12.81 -3.63 0.82
N PHE A 57 -12.13 -3.13 -0.22
CA PHE A 57 -12.55 -3.29 -1.60
C PHE A 57 -12.39 -4.74 -2.07
N LEU A 58 -11.33 -5.43 -1.65
CA LEU A 58 -11.17 -6.88 -1.86
C LEU A 58 -12.29 -7.68 -1.17
N GLY A 59 -12.62 -7.35 0.08
CA GLY A 59 -13.67 -8.02 0.85
C GLY A 59 -15.09 -7.75 0.35
N ARG A 60 -15.32 -6.64 -0.35
CA ARG A 60 -16.62 -6.29 -0.96
C ARG A 60 -16.83 -6.86 -2.35
N ASN A 61 -15.82 -7.46 -2.98
CA ASN A 61 -15.95 -8.01 -4.33
C ASN A 61 -16.69 -9.37 -4.25
N PRO A 62 -18.01 -9.44 -4.53
CA PRO A 62 -18.81 -10.63 -4.21
C PRO A 62 -18.58 -11.78 -5.21
N ASN A 63 -17.77 -11.56 -6.25
CA ASN A 63 -17.56 -12.48 -7.38
C ASN A 63 -16.43 -13.49 -7.17
N LYS A 64 -15.95 -13.70 -5.94
CA LYS A 64 -15.10 -14.85 -5.59
C LYS A 64 -15.84 -15.78 -4.63
N LYS A 65 -16.80 -16.52 -5.16
CA LYS A 65 -17.29 -17.76 -4.57
C LYS A 65 -17.58 -18.78 -5.66
#